data_AF-A0A449BMU2-F1
#
_entry.id   AF-A0A449BMU2-F1
#
_cell.length_a   1.000
_cell.length_b   1.000
_cell.length_c   1.000
_cell.angle_alpha   90.00
_cell.angle_beta   90.00
_cell.angle_gamma   90.00
#
_symmetry.space_group_name_H-M   'P 1'
#
loop_
_entity.id
_entity.type
_entity.pdbx_description
1 polymer ?
#
loop_
_entity_poly.entity_id
_entity_poly.type
_entity_poly.pdbx_seq_one_letter_code
_entity_poly.pdbx_strand_id
1 'polypeptide(L)'
;MEVKELCEKFIAADKIINGENNGNLTMWDMINDPEFKTYCDSSKCRTTKEKIGGLSAYLFMKERVLATREIGTSGLYDEYFLMWLSDKLYKIAHDEGKSQINDITLNSAYEQYLKKNIVNSNHLDLLDKLNGLEEVNLMHMKHFYKLLNDICKVIAYYNPNDKDNNKLISNSAECYNQYSSLYDSVPKCNSYLHLLDNLKKTYYNFIDSVINENNKKPDLAWDLKTLKTSDGKDNYFAKGFTTFDFNSSE
;
A
#
# COMPACT_ATOMS: atom_id res chain seq x y z
N MET A 1 -13.55 6.28 -1.37
CA MET A 1 -12.75 6.21 -0.13
C MET A 1 -11.73 7.33 -0.19
N GLU A 2 -11.61 8.13 0.86
CA GLU A 2 -10.55 9.14 0.95
C GLU A 2 -9.20 8.47 1.21
N VAL A 3 -8.10 9.06 0.72
CA VAL A 3 -6.75 8.51 0.91
C VAL A 3 -6.41 8.32 2.40
N LYS A 4 -6.87 9.25 3.26
CA LYS A 4 -6.66 9.15 4.71
C LYS A 4 -7.26 7.88 5.29
N GLU A 5 -8.52 7.59 4.95
CA GLU A 5 -9.22 6.38 5.40
C GLU A 5 -8.52 5.11 4.90
N LEU A 6 -8.08 5.09 3.64
CA LEU A 6 -7.29 4.00 3.07
C LEU A 6 -5.99 3.78 3.86
N CYS A 7 -5.27 4.85 4.17
CA CYS A 7 -4.03 4.79 4.92
C CYS A 7 -4.22 4.29 6.35
N GLU A 8 -5.26 4.74 7.04
CA GLU A 8 -5.63 4.25 8.38
C GLU A 8 -5.92 2.74 8.34
N LYS A 9 -6.58 2.25 7.29
CA LYS A 9 -6.88 0.83 7.09
C LYS A 9 -5.62 -0.01 6.88
N PHE A 10 -4.67 0.39 6.04
CA PHE A 10 -3.41 -0.35 5.89
C PHE A 10 -2.55 -0.34 7.16
N ILE A 11 -2.46 0.79 7.85
CA ILE A 11 -1.76 0.88 9.15
C ILE A 11 -2.43 -0.04 10.18
N ALA A 12 -3.76 -0.08 10.23
CA ALA A 12 -4.50 -0.97 11.10
C ALA A 12 -4.24 -2.45 10.76
N ALA A 13 -4.33 -2.83 9.48
CA ALA A 13 -4.05 -4.18 9.03
C ALA A 13 -2.63 -4.64 9.42
N ASP A 14 -1.62 -3.77 9.28
CA ASP A 14 -0.24 -4.06 9.69
C ASP A 14 -0.12 -4.32 11.19
N LYS A 15 -0.79 -3.49 12.02
CA LYS A 15 -0.83 -3.67 13.47
C LYS A 15 -1.48 -5.00 13.87
N ILE A 16 -2.58 -5.37 13.22
CA ILE A 16 -3.29 -6.65 13.45
C ILE A 16 -2.38 -7.84 13.16
N ILE A 17 -1.66 -7.80 12.04
CA ILE A 17 -0.71 -8.84 11.64
C ILE A 17 0.42 -8.95 12.67
N ASN A 18 1.00 -7.81 13.08
CA ASN A 18 2.10 -7.75 14.04
C ASN A 18 1.69 -8.07 15.48
N GLY A 19 0.38 -8.18 15.78
CA GLY A 19 -0.11 -8.43 17.14
C GLY A 19 0.02 -7.21 18.05
N GLU A 20 0.05 -6.01 17.50
CA GLU A 20 0.09 -4.77 18.27
C GLU A 20 -1.28 -4.51 18.92
N ASN A 21 -1.32 -4.31 20.23
CA ASN A 21 -2.56 -4.07 21.00
C ASN A 21 -2.79 -2.59 21.33
N ASN A 22 -2.21 -1.70 20.52
CA ASN A 22 -2.25 -0.25 20.71
C ASN A 22 -3.54 0.34 20.13
N GLY A 23 -4.69 -0.05 20.70
CA GLY A 23 -5.94 0.72 20.79
C GLY A 23 -6.37 1.59 19.60
N ASN A 24 -6.11 1.19 18.35
CA ASN A 24 -6.53 1.96 17.18
C ASN A 24 -7.99 1.60 16.85
N LEU A 25 -8.89 2.60 16.80
CA LEU A 25 -10.31 2.37 16.49
C LEU A 25 -10.48 1.58 15.19
N THR A 26 -9.77 1.96 14.13
CA THR A 26 -9.84 1.27 12.82
C THR A 26 -9.50 -0.21 12.92
N MET A 27 -8.52 -0.57 13.76
CA MET A 27 -8.15 -1.98 14.00
C MET A 27 -9.25 -2.73 14.76
N TRP A 28 -9.84 -2.09 15.77
CA TRP A 28 -10.97 -2.65 16.51
C TRP A 28 -12.19 -2.86 15.62
N ASP A 29 -12.50 -1.89 14.76
CA ASP A 29 -13.61 -1.97 13.82
C ASP A 29 -13.41 -3.15 12.85
N MET A 30 -12.21 -3.29 12.27
CA MET A 30 -11.87 -4.41 11.38
C MET A 30 -12.00 -5.77 12.06
N ILE A 31 -11.38 -5.97 13.24
CA ILE A 31 -11.38 -7.29 13.91
C ILE A 31 -12.79 -7.68 14.36
N ASN A 32 -13.60 -6.69 14.77
CA ASN A 32 -14.95 -6.96 15.25
C ASN A 32 -15.97 -7.12 14.13
N ASP A 33 -15.63 -6.67 12.91
CA ASP A 33 -16.50 -6.75 11.75
C ASP A 33 -16.95 -8.20 11.48
N PRO A 34 -18.27 -8.46 11.38
CA PRO A 34 -18.77 -9.78 11.03
C PRO A 34 -18.25 -10.28 9.68
N GLU A 35 -18.06 -9.38 8.71
CA GLU A 35 -17.59 -9.72 7.37
C GLU A 35 -16.13 -10.21 7.40
N PHE A 36 -15.26 -9.55 8.17
CA PHE A 36 -13.87 -10.01 8.33
C PHE A 36 -13.80 -11.45 8.84
N LYS A 37 -14.69 -11.82 9.76
CA LYS A 37 -14.76 -13.16 10.35
C LYS A 37 -15.21 -14.23 9.34
N THR A 38 -15.85 -13.85 8.23
CA THR A 38 -16.27 -14.82 7.19
C THR A 38 -15.11 -15.26 6.29
N TYR A 39 -14.01 -14.50 6.27
CA TYR A 39 -12.85 -14.77 5.40
C TYR A 39 -11.75 -15.60 6.05
N CYS A 40 -11.92 -16.01 7.32
CA CYS A 40 -10.93 -16.81 8.05
C CYS A 40 -11.46 -18.20 8.41
N ASP A 41 -10.62 -19.23 8.20
CA ASP A 41 -10.93 -20.65 8.49
C ASP A 41 -11.24 -20.86 9.97
N SER A 42 -10.51 -20.13 10.82
CA SER A 42 -10.85 -19.97 12.22
C SER A 42 -11.59 -18.65 12.43
N SER A 43 -12.63 -18.66 13.26
CA SER A 43 -13.36 -17.44 13.69
C SER A 43 -12.49 -16.39 14.41
N LYS A 44 -11.19 -16.65 14.54
CA LYS A 44 -10.19 -15.82 15.23
C LYS A 44 -8.93 -15.52 14.40
N CYS A 45 -8.82 -15.97 13.14
CA CYS A 45 -7.66 -15.75 12.26
C CYS A 45 -6.31 -15.87 13.01
N ARG A 46 -5.95 -17.06 13.49
CA ARG A 46 -4.91 -17.20 14.53
C ARG A 46 -3.49 -17.05 14.00
N THR A 47 -3.21 -17.65 12.84
CA THR A 47 -1.89 -17.65 12.22
C THR A 47 -1.66 -16.39 11.38
N THR A 48 -0.40 -16.01 11.17
CA THR A 48 -0.03 -14.88 10.31
C THR A 48 -0.63 -15.00 8.91
N LYS A 49 -0.63 -16.21 8.32
CA LYS A 49 -1.21 -16.47 7.00
C LYS A 49 -2.73 -16.32 6.98
N GLU A 50 -3.44 -16.84 7.98
CA GLU A 50 -4.90 -16.63 8.11
C GLU A 50 -5.23 -15.15 8.28
N LYS A 51 -4.45 -14.40 9.09
CA LYS A 51 -4.64 -12.95 9.24
C LYS A 51 -4.46 -12.22 7.92
N ILE A 52 -3.37 -12.50 7.21
CA ILE A 52 -3.11 -11.87 5.90
C ILE A 52 -4.21 -12.26 4.91
N GLY A 53 -4.64 -13.51 4.89
CA GLY A 53 -5.73 -13.99 4.03
C GLY A 53 -7.04 -13.26 4.30
N GLY A 54 -7.50 -13.29 5.55
CA GLY A 54 -8.73 -12.62 5.96
C GLY A 54 -8.69 -11.11 5.72
N LEU A 55 -7.56 -10.46 6.02
CA LEU A 55 -7.41 -9.01 5.82
C LEU A 55 -7.38 -8.67 4.33
N SER A 56 -6.74 -9.50 3.50
CA SER A 56 -6.71 -9.29 2.05
C SER A 56 -8.10 -9.38 1.44
N ALA A 57 -8.87 -10.41 1.83
CA ALA A 57 -10.25 -10.56 1.39
C ALA A 57 -11.14 -9.41 1.90
N TYR A 58 -10.99 -9.01 3.17
CA TYR A 58 -11.75 -7.90 3.75
C TYR A 58 -11.47 -6.56 3.04
N LEU A 59 -10.19 -6.20 2.88
CA LEU A 59 -9.78 -4.97 2.20
C LEU A 59 -10.26 -4.97 0.75
N PHE A 60 -10.15 -6.08 0.04
CA PHE A 60 -10.60 -6.10 -1.35
C PHE A 60 -12.14 -6.16 -1.51
N MET A 61 -12.81 -7.12 -0.88
CA MET A 61 -14.24 -7.33 -1.10
C MET A 61 -15.07 -6.20 -0.49
N LYS A 62 -14.78 -5.84 0.76
CA LYS A 62 -15.58 -4.84 1.46
C LYS A 62 -15.15 -3.42 1.11
N GLU A 63 -13.87 -3.14 1.27
CA GLU A 63 -13.36 -1.77 1.19
C GLU A 63 -13.15 -1.28 -0.24
N ARG A 64 -12.98 -2.20 -1.19
CA ARG A 64 -12.94 -1.89 -2.63
C ARG A 64 -14.23 -2.25 -3.34
N VAL A 65 -14.59 -3.52 -3.49
CA VAL A 65 -15.68 -3.95 -4.38
C VAL A 65 -17.05 -3.43 -3.91
N LEU A 66 -17.43 -3.70 -2.66
CA LEU A 66 -18.73 -3.28 -2.13
C LEU A 66 -18.83 -1.75 -1.95
N ALA A 67 -17.75 -1.11 -1.51
CA ALA A 67 -17.73 0.33 -1.28
C ALA A 67 -17.75 1.15 -2.58
N THR A 68 -17.14 0.66 -3.66
CA THR A 68 -17.03 1.42 -4.93
C THR A 68 -18.02 0.97 -6.00
N ARG A 69 -18.60 -0.23 -5.90
CA ARG A 69 -19.49 -0.86 -6.91
C ARG A 69 -18.86 -0.99 -8.31
N GLU A 70 -17.54 -0.83 -8.42
CA GLU A 70 -16.78 -0.97 -9.66
C GLU A 70 -15.97 -2.28 -9.61
N ILE A 71 -16.07 -3.08 -10.68
CA ILE A 71 -15.47 -4.43 -10.74
C ILE A 71 -14.36 -4.51 -11.82
N GLY A 72 -14.18 -3.49 -12.67
CA GLY A 72 -13.48 -3.66 -13.95
C GLY A 72 -12.32 -2.72 -14.29
N THR A 73 -11.95 -1.75 -13.44
CA THR A 73 -10.81 -0.86 -13.71
C THR A 73 -9.89 -0.78 -12.51
N SER A 74 -8.62 -1.17 -12.70
CA SER A 74 -7.56 -1.00 -11.71
C SER A 74 -7.39 0.50 -11.42
N GLY A 75 -7.76 0.91 -10.21
CA GLY A 75 -7.60 2.28 -9.74
C GLY A 75 -6.44 2.41 -8.75
N LEU A 76 -6.24 3.62 -8.25
CA LEU A 76 -5.22 3.94 -7.24
C LEU A 76 -5.30 3.02 -6.00
N TYR A 77 -6.53 2.67 -5.58
CA TYR A 77 -6.74 1.73 -4.48
C TYR A 77 -6.10 0.38 -4.77
N ASP A 78 -6.31 -0.16 -5.97
CA ASP A 78 -5.88 -1.51 -6.33
C ASP A 78 -4.35 -1.57 -6.39
N GLU A 79 -3.72 -0.55 -6.96
CA GLU A 79 -2.26 -0.40 -6.94
C GLU A 79 -1.69 -0.42 -5.51
N TYR A 80 -2.29 0.35 -4.60
CA TYR A 80 -1.84 0.44 -3.21
C TYR A 80 -2.11 -0.81 -2.40
N PHE A 81 -3.27 -1.44 -2.61
CA PHE A 81 -3.61 -2.72 -2.01
C PHE A 81 -2.63 -3.81 -2.47
N LEU A 82 -2.24 -3.82 -3.75
CA LEU A 82 -1.27 -4.78 -4.24
C LEU A 82 0.16 -4.51 -3.75
N MET A 83 0.56 -3.25 -3.52
CA MET A 83 1.80 -2.94 -2.80
C MET A 83 1.77 -3.55 -1.40
N TRP A 84 0.69 -3.30 -0.65
CA TRP A 84 0.50 -3.84 0.69
C TRP A 84 0.55 -5.37 0.70
N LEU A 85 -0.23 -6.02 -0.16
CA LEU A 85 -0.29 -7.48 -0.27
C LEU A 85 1.08 -8.07 -0.64
N SER A 86 1.78 -7.45 -1.58
CA SER A 86 3.11 -7.87 -2.01
C SER A 86 4.14 -7.84 -0.87
N ASP A 87 4.14 -6.81 -0.02
CA ASP A 87 4.99 -6.77 1.18
C ASP A 87 4.70 -7.94 2.12
N LYS A 88 3.43 -8.30 2.32
CA LYS A 88 3.05 -9.40 3.21
C LYS A 88 3.46 -10.76 2.64
N LEU A 89 3.23 -10.97 1.36
CA LEU A 89 3.62 -12.20 0.68
C LEU A 89 5.15 -12.35 0.60
N TYR A 90 5.88 -11.25 0.41
CA TYR A 90 7.34 -11.27 0.45
C TYR A 90 7.84 -11.75 1.82
N LYS A 91 7.25 -11.26 2.92
CA LYS A 91 7.62 -11.69 4.27
C LYS A 91 7.37 -13.19 4.48
N ILE A 92 6.23 -13.71 4.04
CA ILE A 92 5.96 -15.16 4.10
C ILE A 92 7.00 -15.95 3.30
N ALA A 93 7.26 -15.55 2.05
CA ALA A 93 8.22 -16.23 1.18
C ALA A 93 9.64 -16.23 1.77
N HIS A 94 10.01 -15.13 2.45
CA HIS A 94 11.27 -14.98 3.15
C HIS A 94 11.38 -15.93 4.35
N ASP A 95 10.36 -15.96 5.20
CA ASP A 95 10.35 -16.77 6.42
C ASP A 95 10.33 -18.28 6.11
N GLU A 96 9.81 -18.67 4.95
CA GLU A 96 9.84 -20.06 4.45
C GLU A 96 11.13 -20.43 3.70
N GLY A 97 12.11 -19.53 3.60
CA GLY A 97 13.44 -19.83 3.08
C GLY A 97 13.51 -20.12 1.57
N LYS A 98 12.66 -19.48 0.75
CA LYS A 98 12.68 -19.68 -0.70
C LYS A 98 13.99 -19.20 -1.34
N SER A 99 14.62 -20.08 -2.12
CA SER A 99 15.90 -19.81 -2.82
C SER A 99 15.81 -18.81 -3.99
N GLN A 100 14.60 -18.40 -4.40
CA GLN A 100 14.34 -17.48 -5.52
C GLN A 100 13.36 -16.36 -5.13
N ILE A 101 13.46 -15.85 -3.90
CA ILE A 101 12.57 -14.79 -3.43
C ILE A 101 12.64 -13.49 -4.24
N ASN A 102 13.78 -13.24 -4.89
CA ASN A 102 13.97 -12.02 -5.67
C ASN A 102 13.22 -12.03 -7.01
N ASP A 103 12.77 -13.20 -7.49
CA ASP A 103 12.12 -13.34 -8.80
C ASP A 103 10.64 -13.72 -8.67
N ILE A 104 10.13 -13.84 -7.44
CA ILE A 104 8.75 -14.26 -7.22
C ILE A 104 7.78 -13.14 -7.60
N THR A 105 6.81 -13.47 -8.45
CA THR A 105 5.71 -12.58 -8.80
C THR A 105 4.62 -12.62 -7.74
N LEU A 106 3.81 -11.56 -7.70
CA LEU A 106 2.63 -11.48 -6.86
C LEU A 106 1.67 -12.66 -7.10
N ASN A 107 1.40 -13.02 -8.36
CA ASN A 107 0.55 -14.15 -8.72
C ASN A 107 1.07 -15.47 -8.16
N SER A 108 2.35 -15.77 -8.39
CA SER A 108 2.98 -16.99 -7.90
C SER A 108 2.91 -17.10 -6.37
N ALA A 109 3.18 -15.99 -5.67
CA ALA A 109 3.12 -15.96 -4.22
C ALA A 109 1.69 -16.08 -3.67
N TYR A 110 0.71 -15.45 -4.33
CA TYR A 110 -0.69 -15.54 -3.95
C TYR A 110 -1.19 -16.98 -4.04
N GLU A 111 -0.97 -17.64 -5.18
CA GLU A 111 -1.36 -19.04 -5.41
C GLU A 111 -0.73 -19.98 -4.39
N GLN A 112 0.55 -19.76 -4.06
CA GLN A 112 1.28 -20.63 -3.16
C GLN A 112 0.92 -20.41 -1.69
N TYR A 113 0.80 -19.16 -1.24
CA TYR A 113 0.78 -18.82 0.17
C TYR A 113 -0.57 -18.36 0.68
N LEU A 114 -1.44 -17.82 -0.17
CA LEU A 114 -2.61 -17.09 0.30
C LEU A 114 -3.94 -17.69 -0.14
N LYS A 115 -4.04 -18.16 -1.39
CA LYS A 115 -5.31 -18.67 -1.96
C LYS A 115 -5.98 -19.74 -1.11
N LYS A 116 -5.19 -20.60 -0.45
CA LYS A 116 -5.67 -21.67 0.43
C LYS A 116 -5.99 -21.23 1.86
N ASN A 117 -5.63 -20.00 2.24
CA ASN A 117 -5.81 -19.44 3.58
C ASN A 117 -6.93 -18.39 3.63
N ILE A 118 -7.78 -18.33 2.61
CA ILE A 118 -8.96 -17.46 2.53
C ILE A 118 -10.20 -18.35 2.48
N VAL A 119 -11.08 -18.25 3.48
CA VAL A 119 -12.39 -18.92 3.46
C VAL A 119 -13.29 -18.27 2.42
N ASN A 120 -14.11 -19.09 1.76
CA ASN A 120 -14.92 -18.67 0.61
C ASN A 120 -14.06 -18.18 -0.57
N SER A 121 -13.02 -18.96 -0.88
CA SER A 121 -12.07 -18.75 -1.98
C SER A 121 -12.72 -18.59 -3.37
N ASN A 122 -14.00 -18.96 -3.53
CA ASN A 122 -14.78 -18.77 -4.76
C ASN A 122 -15.05 -17.30 -5.11
N HIS A 123 -14.65 -16.33 -4.28
CA HIS A 123 -14.90 -14.90 -4.52
C HIS A 123 -13.76 -14.14 -5.21
N LEU A 124 -12.58 -14.73 -5.39
CA LEU A 124 -11.35 -13.97 -5.51
C LEU A 124 -10.40 -14.49 -6.60
N ASP A 125 -10.82 -14.36 -7.85
CA ASP A 125 -9.91 -13.98 -8.94
C ASP A 125 -9.47 -12.51 -8.69
N LEU A 126 -8.90 -12.28 -7.49
CA LEU A 126 -8.46 -11.00 -6.96
C LEU A 126 -7.43 -10.38 -7.90
N LEU A 127 -6.53 -11.25 -8.37
CA LEU A 127 -5.43 -10.90 -9.25
C LEU A 127 -5.86 -10.90 -10.72
N ASP A 128 -6.64 -11.88 -11.18
CA ASP A 128 -7.06 -11.95 -12.59
C ASP A 128 -7.91 -10.75 -13.04
N LYS A 129 -8.45 -9.97 -12.10
CA LYS A 129 -9.17 -8.71 -12.36
C LYS A 129 -8.26 -7.48 -12.48
N LEU A 130 -6.98 -7.63 -12.16
CA LEU A 130 -5.99 -6.56 -12.07
C LEU A 130 -4.97 -6.72 -13.20
N ASN A 131 -5.43 -6.43 -14.43
CA ASN A 131 -4.69 -6.51 -15.69
C ASN A 131 -3.19 -6.14 -15.54
N GLY A 132 -2.33 -7.16 -15.53
CA GLY A 132 -0.86 -7.03 -15.56
C GLY A 132 -0.18 -6.72 -14.21
N LEU A 133 -0.92 -6.33 -13.16
CA LEU A 133 -0.32 -6.09 -11.82
C LEU A 133 0.07 -7.39 -11.10
N GLU A 134 -0.55 -8.50 -11.47
CA GLU A 134 -0.26 -9.83 -10.91
C GLU A 134 1.16 -10.33 -11.22
N GLU A 135 1.78 -9.86 -12.31
CA GLU A 135 3.13 -10.24 -12.73
C GLU A 135 4.23 -9.40 -12.06
N VAL A 136 3.86 -8.48 -11.18
CA VAL A 136 4.83 -7.61 -10.52
C VAL A 136 5.73 -8.40 -9.58
N ASN A 137 7.02 -8.03 -9.59
CA ASN A 137 8.02 -8.59 -8.68
C ASN A 137 7.79 -8.14 -7.22
N LEU A 138 7.72 -9.11 -6.29
CA LEU A 138 7.47 -8.83 -4.88
C LEU A 138 8.57 -8.01 -4.19
N MET A 139 9.84 -8.22 -4.58
CA MET A 139 10.97 -7.49 -4.00
C MET A 139 10.85 -6.00 -4.26
N HIS A 140 10.51 -5.61 -5.49
CA HIS A 140 10.26 -4.22 -5.83
C HIS A 140 9.04 -3.68 -5.08
N MET A 141 7.92 -4.41 -5.08
CA MET A 141 6.68 -3.95 -4.46
C MET A 141 6.78 -3.80 -2.94
N LYS A 142 7.61 -4.60 -2.26
CA LYS A 142 7.95 -4.37 -0.85
C LYS A 142 8.54 -2.97 -0.63
N HIS A 143 9.43 -2.51 -1.51
CA HIS A 143 10.00 -1.16 -1.41
C HIS A 143 8.97 -0.08 -1.75
N PHE A 144 8.10 -0.31 -2.73
CA PHE A 144 6.95 0.58 -2.99
C PHE A 144 6.04 0.70 -1.77
N TYR A 145 5.70 -0.42 -1.13
CA TYR A 145 4.86 -0.41 0.07
C TYR A 145 5.53 0.33 1.23
N LYS A 146 6.85 0.20 1.38
CA LYS A 146 7.58 0.96 2.40
C LYS A 146 7.37 2.47 2.24
N LEU A 147 7.52 2.98 1.01
CA LEU A 147 7.24 4.39 0.71
C LEU A 147 5.76 4.73 0.94
N LEU A 148 4.82 3.92 0.42
CA LEU A 148 3.39 4.12 0.63
C LEU A 148 3.04 4.21 2.12
N ASN A 149 3.59 3.32 2.94
CA ASN A 149 3.35 3.28 4.37
C ASN A 149 3.91 4.54 5.07
N ASP A 150 5.08 5.04 4.67
CA ASP A 150 5.61 6.29 5.22
C ASP A 150 4.74 7.49 4.82
N ILE A 151 4.27 7.55 3.56
CA ILE A 151 3.27 8.54 3.10
C ILE A 151 1.99 8.42 3.93
N CYS A 152 1.51 7.20 4.17
CA CYS A 152 0.31 6.95 4.96
C CYS A 152 0.46 7.38 6.42
N LYS A 153 1.64 7.24 7.04
CA LYS A 153 1.88 7.79 8.38
C LYS A 153 1.81 9.32 8.38
N VAL A 154 2.29 9.99 7.33
CA VAL A 154 2.16 11.44 7.19
C VAL A 154 0.68 11.82 7.12
N ILE A 155 -0.09 11.17 6.24
CA ILE A 155 -1.51 11.49 6.01
C ILE A 155 -2.38 11.13 7.22
N ALA A 156 -2.26 9.92 7.77
CA ALA A 156 -3.13 9.43 8.84
C ALA A 156 -2.88 10.15 10.17
N TYR A 157 -1.63 10.51 10.48
CA TYR A 157 -1.31 11.23 11.71
C TYR A 157 -1.43 12.74 11.60
N TYR A 158 -1.80 13.27 10.43
CA TYR A 158 -2.06 14.69 10.29
C TYR A 158 -3.30 15.10 11.07
N ASN A 159 -3.10 16.04 12.00
CA ASN A 159 -4.16 16.71 12.74
C ASN A 159 -3.96 18.23 12.63
N PRO A 160 -4.90 18.97 12.01
CA PRO A 160 -4.76 20.41 11.83
C PRO A 160 -4.69 21.17 13.15
N ASN A 161 -5.21 20.61 14.25
CA ASN A 161 -5.18 21.23 15.57
C ASN A 161 -3.91 20.92 16.38
N ASP A 162 -3.06 20.00 15.92
CA ASP A 162 -1.82 19.67 16.60
C ASP A 162 -0.79 20.81 16.45
N LYS A 163 -0.12 21.15 17.55
CA LYS A 163 0.95 22.16 17.57
C LYS A 163 2.32 21.53 17.39
N ASP A 164 2.46 20.25 17.70
CA ASP A 164 3.72 19.51 17.52
C ASP A 164 3.70 18.76 16.19
N ASN A 165 4.40 19.32 15.21
CA ASN A 165 4.52 18.71 13.89
C ASN A 165 5.78 17.85 13.73
N ASN A 166 6.58 17.62 14.79
CA ASN A 166 7.86 16.93 14.69
C ASN A 166 7.73 15.53 14.10
N LYS A 167 6.67 14.80 14.48
CA LYS A 167 6.40 13.46 13.95
C LYS A 167 6.07 13.51 12.46
N LEU A 168 5.32 14.53 12.01
CA LEU A 168 4.97 14.73 10.61
C LEU A 168 6.21 15.04 9.77
N ILE A 169 7.04 15.97 10.25
CA ILE A 169 8.30 16.39 9.59
C ILE A 169 9.27 15.20 9.51
N SER A 170 9.40 14.42 10.59
CA SER A 170 10.24 13.22 10.61
C SER A 170 9.76 12.18 9.59
N ASN A 171 8.47 11.86 9.59
CA ASN A 171 7.90 10.92 8.60
C ASN A 171 8.05 11.44 7.16
N SER A 172 7.94 12.75 6.95
CA SER A 172 8.15 13.39 5.65
C SER A 172 9.60 13.27 5.16
N ALA A 173 10.58 13.41 6.06
CA ALA A 173 11.99 13.16 5.74
C ALA A 173 12.22 11.68 5.35
N GLU A 174 11.56 10.74 6.04
CA GLU A 174 11.59 9.32 5.64
C GLU A 174 10.99 9.10 4.26
N CYS A 175 9.85 9.74 3.94
CA CYS A 175 9.25 9.66 2.60
C CYS A 175 10.25 10.09 1.51
N TYR A 176 10.97 11.21 1.72
CA TYR A 176 11.99 11.67 0.79
C TYR A 176 13.13 10.67 0.60
N ASN A 177 13.67 10.14 1.69
CA ASN A 177 14.76 9.18 1.66
C ASN A 177 14.33 7.88 0.96
N GLN A 178 13.14 7.37 1.29
CA GLN A 178 12.60 6.16 0.65
C GLN A 178 12.30 6.40 -0.82
N TYR A 179 11.74 7.55 -1.20
CA TYR A 179 11.44 7.85 -2.61
C TYR A 179 12.70 7.89 -3.48
N SER A 180 13.75 8.58 -3.01
CA SER A 180 15.02 8.66 -3.75
C SER A 180 15.62 7.28 -3.96
N SER A 181 15.69 6.49 -2.89
CA SER A 181 16.23 5.11 -2.92
C SER A 181 15.38 4.16 -3.77
N LEU A 182 14.05 4.28 -3.68
CA LEU A 182 13.12 3.49 -4.47
C LEU A 182 13.30 3.78 -5.95
N TYR A 183 13.34 5.06 -6.35
CA TYR A 183 13.59 5.44 -7.73
C TYR A 183 14.88 4.77 -8.22
N ASP A 184 16.00 4.91 -7.53
CA ASP A 184 17.29 4.37 -7.99
C ASP A 184 17.34 2.84 -8.08
N SER A 185 16.52 2.12 -7.30
CA SER A 185 16.57 0.66 -7.20
C SER A 185 15.59 -0.10 -8.10
N VAL A 186 14.56 0.57 -8.63
CA VAL A 186 13.53 -0.10 -9.46
C VAL A 186 13.83 0.04 -10.95
N PRO A 187 13.48 -0.96 -11.77
CA PRO A 187 13.55 -0.85 -13.23
C PRO A 187 12.78 0.38 -13.71
N LYS A 188 13.29 1.02 -14.77
CA LYS A 188 12.72 2.26 -15.31
C LYS A 188 11.61 2.04 -16.33
N CYS A 189 10.96 0.87 -16.33
CA CYS A 189 9.82 0.65 -17.20
C CYS A 189 8.64 1.53 -16.77
N ASN A 190 7.76 1.85 -17.72
CA ASN A 190 6.63 2.74 -17.50
C ASN A 190 5.71 2.28 -16.35
N SER A 191 5.61 0.98 -16.11
CA SER A 191 4.81 0.40 -15.03
C SER A 191 5.30 0.81 -13.63
N TYR A 192 6.60 0.62 -13.35
CA TYR A 192 7.18 1.05 -12.07
C TYR A 192 7.20 2.57 -11.92
N LEU A 193 7.48 3.28 -13.01
CA LEU A 193 7.42 4.73 -13.02
C LEU A 193 6.00 5.26 -12.74
N HIS A 194 4.96 4.58 -13.25
CA HIS A 194 3.56 4.94 -13.01
C HIS A 194 3.17 4.76 -11.55
N LEU A 195 3.55 3.64 -10.93
CA LEU A 195 3.35 3.40 -9.51
C LEU A 195 4.05 4.47 -8.66
N LEU A 196 5.27 4.87 -9.04
CA LEU A 196 6.04 5.89 -8.34
C LEU A 196 5.39 7.28 -8.47
N ASP A 197 4.94 7.63 -9.67
CA ASP A 197 4.23 8.87 -9.96
C ASP A 197 2.93 8.95 -9.15
N ASN A 198 2.21 7.85 -8.99
CA ASN A 198 0.98 7.81 -8.21
C ASN A 198 1.22 7.98 -6.71
N LEU A 199 2.28 7.38 -6.14
CA LEU A 199 2.69 7.66 -4.76
C LEU A 199 3.05 9.14 -4.57
N LYS A 200 3.79 9.70 -5.53
CA LYS A 200 4.19 11.11 -5.50
C LYS A 200 3.00 12.06 -5.58
N LYS A 201 2.07 11.84 -6.51
CA LYS A 201 0.82 12.62 -6.63
C LYS A 201 0.03 12.59 -5.33
N THR A 202 -0.12 11.42 -4.71
CA THR A 202 -0.84 11.29 -3.43
C THR A 202 -0.21 12.12 -2.32
N TYR A 203 1.12 12.08 -2.20
CA TYR A 203 1.83 12.87 -1.20
C TYR A 203 1.76 14.38 -1.48
N TYR A 204 1.89 14.82 -2.74
CA TYR A 204 1.79 16.23 -3.10
C TYR A 204 0.37 16.77 -2.95
N ASN A 205 -0.66 16.01 -3.34
CA ASN A 205 -2.06 16.38 -3.08
C ASN A 205 -2.32 16.58 -1.58
N PHE A 206 -1.72 15.75 -0.73
CA PHE A 206 -1.79 15.96 0.72
C PHE A 206 -1.11 17.26 1.15
N ILE A 207 0.13 17.53 0.71
CA ILE A 207 0.83 18.78 1.03
C ILE A 207 0.00 19.99 0.58
N ASP A 208 -0.52 19.96 -0.65
CA ASP A 208 -1.34 21.02 -1.21
C ASP A 208 -2.64 21.20 -0.40
N SER A 209 -3.25 20.11 0.07
CA SER A 209 -4.40 20.18 0.97
C SER A 209 -4.04 20.84 2.31
N VAL A 210 -2.88 20.49 2.89
CA VAL A 210 -2.38 21.13 4.11
C VAL A 210 -2.18 22.64 3.89
N ILE A 211 -1.70 23.06 2.72
CA ILE A 211 -1.55 24.48 2.33
C ILE A 211 -2.91 25.16 2.15
N ASN A 212 -3.82 24.55 1.38
CA ASN A 212 -5.06 25.18 0.91
C ASN A 212 -6.17 25.18 1.98
N GLU A 213 -6.41 24.04 2.64
CA GLU A 213 -7.41 23.95 3.72
C GLU A 213 -6.97 24.75 4.95
N ASN A 214 -5.65 24.88 5.13
CA ASN A 214 -5.07 25.74 6.16
C ASN A 214 -4.21 26.82 5.52
N ASN A 215 -4.82 27.84 4.90
CA ASN A 215 -4.24 29.20 4.78
C ASN A 215 -3.76 29.81 6.14
N LYS A 216 -3.55 28.99 7.18
CA LYS A 216 -3.09 29.18 8.54
C LYS A 216 -1.80 28.42 8.90
N LYS A 217 -1.29 27.45 8.11
CA LYS A 217 -0.02 26.72 8.41
C LYS A 217 0.96 26.61 7.22
N PRO A 218 1.27 27.72 6.52
CA PRO A 218 2.24 27.68 5.42
C PRO A 218 3.61 27.15 5.87
N ASP A 219 4.06 27.53 7.06
CA ASP A 219 5.36 27.12 7.61
C ASP A 219 5.51 25.59 7.67
N LEU A 220 4.46 24.88 8.08
CA LEU A 220 4.48 23.41 8.14
C LEU A 220 4.67 22.80 6.76
N ALA A 221 3.97 23.31 5.74
CA ALA A 221 4.09 22.79 4.39
C ALA A 221 5.50 22.99 3.82
N TRP A 222 6.15 24.11 4.16
CA TRP A 222 7.56 24.36 3.82
C TRP A 222 8.54 23.42 4.53
N ASP A 223 8.20 22.95 5.74
CA ASP A 223 9.02 22.00 6.48
C ASP A 223 8.92 20.56 5.93
N LEU A 224 7.82 20.22 5.26
CA LEU A 224 7.65 18.91 4.60
C LEU A 224 8.57 18.79 3.38
N LYS A 225 9.29 17.67 3.29
CA LYS A 225 10.21 17.40 2.18
C LYS A 225 9.45 17.06 0.90
N THR A 226 9.89 17.65 -0.20
CA THR A 226 9.47 17.31 -1.57
C THR A 226 10.09 15.98 -2.00
N LEU A 227 9.38 15.17 -2.79
CA LEU A 227 9.84 13.86 -3.27
C LEU A 227 10.63 14.02 -4.58
N LYS A 228 11.95 14.13 -4.45
CA LYS A 228 12.90 14.29 -5.55
C LYS A 228 13.76 13.04 -5.69
N THR A 229 14.25 12.80 -6.89
CA THR A 229 15.24 11.75 -7.16
C THR A 229 16.60 12.11 -6.56
N SER A 230 17.52 11.15 -6.51
CA SER A 230 18.88 11.35 -5.98
C SER A 230 19.69 12.40 -6.76
N ASP A 231 19.41 12.58 -8.05
CA ASP A 231 19.95 13.66 -8.89
C ASP A 231 19.18 14.99 -8.79
N GLY A 232 18.23 15.09 -7.86
CA GLY A 232 17.52 16.31 -7.52
C GLY A 232 16.32 16.65 -8.42
N LYS A 233 15.91 15.75 -9.33
CA LYS A 233 14.78 15.99 -10.23
C LYS A 233 13.43 15.83 -9.53
N ASP A 234 12.54 16.78 -9.78
CA ASP A 234 11.17 16.79 -9.30
C ASP A 234 10.18 16.64 -10.47
N ASN A 235 10.25 15.50 -11.16
CA ASN A 235 9.43 15.24 -12.33
C ASN A 235 8.45 14.07 -12.10
N TYR A 236 7.50 13.94 -13.02
CA TYR A 236 6.75 12.72 -13.28
C TYR A 236 7.37 12.00 -14.47
N PHE A 237 7.42 10.67 -14.42
CA PHE A 237 8.24 9.87 -15.33
C PHE A 237 7.44 9.00 -16.29
N ALA A 238 6.22 8.57 -15.93
CA ALA A 238 5.42 7.60 -16.67
C ALA A 238 4.67 8.22 -17.87
N LYS A 239 5.40 8.88 -18.78
CA LYS A 239 4.81 9.49 -19.97
C LYS A 239 4.33 8.42 -20.94
N GLY A 240 3.02 8.39 -21.21
CA GLY A 240 2.42 7.44 -22.15
C GLY A 240 2.12 6.06 -21.54
N PHE A 241 2.09 5.94 -20.21
CA PHE A 241 1.56 4.75 -19.56
C PHE A 241 0.11 4.49 -19.99
N THR A 242 -0.17 3.27 -20.42
CA THR A 242 -1.51 2.83 -20.87
C THR A 242 -1.93 1.51 -20.26
N THR A 243 -0.96 0.61 -20.02
CA THR A 243 -1.18 -0.72 -19.44
C THR A 243 0.06 -1.12 -18.63
N PHE A 244 -0.14 -1.97 -17.62
CA PHE A 244 0.94 -2.58 -16.88
C PHE A 244 1.65 -3.63 -17.74
N ASP A 245 2.96 -3.45 -17.86
CA ASP A 245 3.93 -4.41 -18.35
C ASP A 245 5.22 -4.24 -17.51
N PHE A 246 5.49 -5.21 -16.62
CA PHE A 246 6.67 -5.20 -15.77
C PHE A 246 7.86 -5.94 -16.41
N ASN A 247 7.62 -6.65 -17.52
CA ASN A 247 8.63 -7.41 -18.24
C ASN A 247 9.23 -6.60 -19.40
N SER A 248 8.59 -5.49 -19.80
CA SER A 248 9.16 -4.56 -20.76
C SER A 248 10.46 -3.97 -20.22
N SER A 249 11.59 -4.34 -20.81
CA SER A 249 12.84 -3.61 -20.69
C SER A 249 12.78 -2.39 -21.61
N GLU A 250 12.93 -1.19 -21.07
CA GLU A 250 13.45 -0.05 -21.85
C GLU A 250 14.98 -0.06 -21.84
#